data_AF-F8ETY3-F1
#
_entry.id   AF-F8ETY3-F1
#
_cell.length_a   1.000
_cell.length_b   1.000
_cell.length_c   1.000
_cell.angle_alpha   90.00
_cell.angle_beta   90.00
_cell.angle_gamma   90.00
#
_symmetry.space_group_name_H-M   'P 1'
#
loop_
_entity.id
_entity.type
_entity.pdbx_description
1 polymer ?
#
loop_
_entity_poly.entity_id
_entity_poly.type
_entity_poly.pdbx_seq_one_letter_code
_entity_poly.pdbx_strand_id
1 'polypeptide(L)'
;MVGIMAAKAYSNNSKTSLIEYVKEALKQDEERKEQLCIDLFIPSSLRLTETERNRAILLLERLVMATENEIRLRLTPLIEDFAPISLILLLNDPTNQLSLNCIFKSALLRDQHFAAVLIRRISESRLRNEFISHKKSDSSEKDIVDDLISQTTPDIALSAMALLIAESRRLDHLEDPVFARTDLPAELQYRLLWWVAACLRSTLLDYRISENKADEVLALAVNQALSCYDEGDTLDSRAIKLARSLWDYRRLTDGFIVKAAFDGHIALMVAALAVRAGINQSCAWDMVLDGDGSPLLLLLRAIGMARHEAITLALQLTNHNLNDYQLTNRIDAFDTLTQPEADKALTLWRLDEYYRCAISDIGHSVSNMRKKNMDKCEETEFFEQDYLS
;
A
#
# COMPACT_ATOMS: atom_id res chain seq x y z
N MET A 1 -18.50 63.11 17.31
CA MET A 1 -18.40 62.51 15.96
C MET A 1 -17.43 61.32 15.93
N VAL A 2 -17.45 60.45 16.95
CA VAL A 2 -16.54 59.27 17.05
C VAL A 2 -17.32 57.94 17.22
N GLY A 3 -18.56 57.98 17.74
CA GLY A 3 -19.40 56.78 17.91
C GLY A 3 -20.09 56.26 16.64
N ILE A 4 -20.25 57.07 15.59
CA ILE A 4 -20.96 56.65 14.35
C ILE A 4 -19.99 55.97 13.34
N MET A 5 -18.68 56.19 13.46
CA MET A 5 -17.69 55.50 12.63
C MET A 5 -17.33 54.09 13.15
N ALA A 6 -17.36 53.84 14.46
CA ALA A 6 -17.08 52.52 15.03
C ALA A 6 -18.18 51.49 14.73
N ALA A 7 -19.45 51.88 14.74
CA ALA A 7 -20.58 51.00 14.42
C ALA A 7 -20.65 50.61 12.93
N LYS A 8 -20.20 51.49 12.03
CA LYS A 8 -20.13 51.22 10.59
C LYS A 8 -18.95 50.31 10.22
N ALA A 9 -17.84 50.40 10.96
CA ALA A 9 -16.69 49.50 10.84
C ALA A 9 -17.02 48.07 11.35
N TYR A 10 -17.73 47.95 12.49
CA TYR A 10 -18.17 46.64 13.00
C TYR A 10 -19.23 45.96 12.09
N SER A 11 -20.16 46.74 11.51
CA SER A 11 -21.15 46.22 10.55
C SER A 11 -20.56 45.81 9.20
N ASN A 12 -19.47 46.45 8.75
CA ASN A 12 -18.81 46.05 7.51
C ASN A 12 -17.93 44.84 7.73
N ASN A 13 -17.18 44.74 8.84
CA ASN A 13 -16.34 43.57 9.13
C ASN A 13 -17.17 42.28 9.31
N SER A 14 -18.36 42.37 9.93
CA SER A 14 -19.26 41.22 10.07
C SER A 14 -19.93 40.81 8.75
N LYS A 15 -20.15 41.76 7.83
CA LYS A 15 -20.70 41.45 6.50
C LYS A 15 -19.65 40.86 5.57
N THR A 16 -18.41 41.36 5.63
CA THR A 16 -17.29 40.76 4.89
C THR A 16 -17.00 39.35 5.39
N SER A 17 -17.01 39.11 6.70
CA SER A 17 -16.85 37.75 7.27
C SER A 17 -18.01 36.81 6.92
N LEU A 18 -19.24 37.30 6.81
CA LEU A 18 -20.39 36.49 6.37
C LEU A 18 -20.34 36.20 4.87
N ILE A 19 -19.89 37.14 4.04
CA ILE A 19 -19.71 36.92 2.60
C ILE A 19 -18.55 35.94 2.35
N GLU A 20 -17.46 36.03 3.11
CA GLU A 20 -16.36 35.05 3.07
C GLU A 20 -16.85 33.67 3.52
N TYR A 21 -17.60 33.58 4.61
CA TYR A 21 -18.22 32.32 5.06
C TYR A 21 -19.15 31.71 4.01
N VAL A 22 -20.00 32.52 3.36
CA VAL A 22 -20.89 32.05 2.28
C VAL A 22 -20.08 31.59 1.06
N LYS A 23 -18.99 32.28 0.70
CA LYS A 23 -18.10 31.86 -0.38
C LYS A 23 -17.38 30.55 -0.06
N GLU A 24 -16.89 30.38 1.17
CA GLU A 24 -16.30 29.12 1.63
C GLU A 24 -17.34 27.98 1.63
N ALA A 25 -18.56 28.24 2.10
CA ALA A 25 -19.63 27.24 2.10
C ALA A 25 -20.04 26.83 0.68
N LEU A 26 -20.12 27.78 -0.28
CA LEU A 26 -20.38 27.47 -1.69
C LEU A 26 -19.26 26.65 -2.31
N LYS A 27 -18.01 27.00 -2.01
CA LYS A 27 -16.84 26.24 -2.48
C LYS A 27 -16.83 24.82 -1.90
N GLN A 28 -17.15 24.67 -0.61
CA GLN A 28 -17.28 23.36 0.03
C GLN A 28 -18.42 22.52 -0.57
N ASP A 29 -19.53 23.14 -0.96
CA ASP A 29 -20.64 22.44 -1.61
C ASP A 29 -20.28 22.00 -3.04
N GLU A 30 -19.57 22.82 -3.81
CA GLU A 30 -19.03 22.44 -5.12
C GLU A 30 -18.00 21.31 -5.01
N GLU A 31 -17.02 21.43 -4.10
CA GLU A 31 -16.03 20.38 -3.82
C GLU A 31 -16.73 19.09 -3.38
N ARG A 32 -17.74 19.17 -2.52
CA ARG A 32 -18.54 18.00 -2.08
C ARG A 32 -19.25 17.34 -3.25
N LYS A 33 -19.87 18.10 -4.14
CA LYS A 33 -20.56 17.57 -5.32
C LYS A 33 -19.59 16.90 -6.29
N GLU A 34 -18.42 17.51 -6.52
CA GLU A 34 -17.37 16.92 -7.34
C GLU A 34 -16.90 15.58 -6.77
N GLN A 35 -16.64 15.50 -5.46
CA GLN A 35 -16.24 14.26 -4.81
C GLN A 35 -17.33 13.18 -4.85
N LEU A 36 -18.61 13.56 -4.69
CA LEU A 36 -19.74 12.63 -4.83
C LEU A 36 -19.86 12.10 -6.26
N CYS A 37 -19.68 12.95 -7.27
CA CYS A 37 -19.64 12.51 -8.66
C CYS A 37 -18.49 11.52 -8.89
N ILE A 38 -17.28 11.83 -8.41
CA ILE A 38 -16.14 10.91 -8.51
C ILE A 38 -16.49 9.57 -7.86
N ASP A 39 -16.99 9.56 -6.63
CA ASP A 39 -17.36 8.34 -5.91
C ASP A 39 -18.43 7.53 -6.66
N LEU A 40 -19.48 8.17 -7.17
CA LEU A 40 -20.55 7.52 -7.95
C LEU A 40 -20.05 6.77 -9.19
N PHE A 41 -18.99 7.27 -9.84
CA PHE A 41 -18.43 6.66 -11.06
C PHE A 41 -17.30 5.64 -10.80
N ILE A 42 -16.93 5.37 -9.54
CA ILE A 42 -15.96 4.32 -9.23
C ILE A 42 -16.62 2.95 -9.48
N PRO A 43 -16.05 2.10 -10.35
CA PRO A 43 -16.55 0.74 -10.56
C PRO A 43 -16.58 -0.04 -9.23
N SER A 44 -17.62 -0.85 -9.01
CA SER A 44 -17.77 -1.62 -7.77
C SER A 44 -16.58 -2.54 -7.47
N SER A 45 -15.85 -3.00 -8.49
CA SER A 45 -14.64 -3.80 -8.35
C SER A 45 -13.42 -3.03 -7.84
N LEU A 46 -13.40 -1.71 -7.98
CA LEU A 46 -12.33 -0.82 -7.53
C LEU A 46 -12.69 -0.05 -6.25
N ARG A 47 -13.92 -0.20 -5.77
CA ARG A 47 -14.41 0.50 -4.59
C ARG A 47 -14.03 -0.27 -3.32
N LEU A 48 -13.27 0.37 -2.44
CA LEU A 48 -13.03 -0.14 -1.09
C LEU A 48 -14.34 -0.27 -0.33
N THR A 49 -14.55 -1.43 0.29
CA THR A 49 -15.67 -1.65 1.20
C THR A 49 -15.56 -0.73 2.42
N GLU A 50 -16.67 -0.49 3.13
CA GLU A 50 -16.66 0.35 4.34
C GLU A 50 -15.74 -0.22 5.42
N THR A 51 -15.69 -1.54 5.54
CA THR A 51 -14.79 -2.25 6.46
C THR A 51 -13.33 -2.08 6.07
N GLU A 52 -12.97 -2.24 4.79
CA GLU A 52 -11.61 -2.00 4.29
C GLU A 52 -11.18 -0.55 4.45
N ARG A 53 -12.09 0.40 4.19
CA ARG A 53 -11.82 1.84 4.38
C ARG A 53 -11.52 2.16 5.84
N ASN A 54 -12.33 1.65 6.77
CA ASN A 54 -12.10 1.88 8.20
C ASN A 54 -10.79 1.23 8.68
N ARG A 55 -10.47 0.02 8.20
CA ARG A 55 -9.19 -0.64 8.47
C ARG A 55 -8.02 0.16 7.92
N ALA A 56 -8.13 0.70 6.71
CA ALA A 56 -7.09 1.54 6.11
C ALA A 56 -6.81 2.79 6.94
N ILE A 57 -7.86 3.46 7.42
CA ILE A 57 -7.75 4.65 8.28
C ILE A 57 -7.06 4.28 9.60
N LEU A 58 -7.51 3.23 10.27
CA LEU A 58 -6.91 2.79 11.55
C LEU A 58 -5.43 2.42 11.39
N LEU A 59 -5.10 1.70 10.32
CA LEU A 59 -3.75 1.28 10.05
C LEU A 59 -2.84 2.48 9.67
N LEU A 60 -3.38 3.46 8.94
CA LEU A 60 -2.69 4.72 8.67
C LEU A 60 -2.42 5.48 9.97
N GLU A 61 -3.42 5.60 10.84
CA GLU A 61 -3.29 6.28 12.13
C GLU A 61 -2.18 5.63 12.97
N ARG A 62 -2.16 4.30 13.07
CA ARG A 62 -1.10 3.56 13.79
C ARG A 62 0.28 3.79 13.19
N LEU A 63 0.40 3.78 11.87
CA LEU A 63 1.66 3.99 11.16
C LEU A 63 2.19 5.41 11.36
N VAL A 64 1.31 6.41 11.32
CA VAL A 64 1.67 7.79 11.64
C VAL A 64 2.08 7.93 13.10
N MET A 65 1.34 7.33 14.04
CA MET A 65 1.72 7.36 15.45
C MET A 65 3.07 6.67 15.71
N ALA A 66 3.33 5.52 15.06
CA ALA A 66 4.59 4.81 15.21
C ALA A 66 5.78 5.65 14.72
N THR A 67 5.64 6.30 13.57
CA THR A 67 6.67 7.19 13.03
C THR A 67 6.81 8.49 13.82
N GLU A 68 5.71 9.06 14.32
CA GLU A 68 5.75 10.21 15.22
C GLU A 68 6.49 9.87 16.52
N ASN A 69 6.16 8.74 17.16
CA ASN A 69 6.86 8.26 18.35
C ASN A 69 8.35 8.03 18.07
N GLU A 70 8.68 7.52 16.89
CA GLU A 70 10.06 7.28 16.49
C GLU A 70 10.88 8.59 16.42
N ILE A 71 10.30 9.63 15.83
CA ILE A 71 10.92 10.96 15.77
C ILE A 71 10.97 11.57 17.17
N ARG A 72 9.89 11.48 17.96
CA ARG A 72 9.83 12.01 19.32
C ARG A 72 10.93 11.46 20.22
N LEU A 73 11.15 10.13 20.21
CA LEU A 73 12.21 9.48 20.99
C LEU A 73 13.61 10.04 20.70
N ARG A 74 13.87 10.43 19.45
CA ARG A 74 15.17 11.02 19.03
C ARG A 74 15.21 12.53 19.19
N LEU A 75 14.05 13.18 19.09
CA LEU A 75 13.92 14.61 19.21
C LEU A 75 14.07 15.06 20.67
N THR A 76 13.39 14.40 21.62
CA THR A 76 13.41 14.77 23.06
C THR A 76 14.81 15.06 23.60
N PRO A 77 15.81 14.17 23.49
CA PRO A 77 17.15 14.44 24.04
C PRO A 77 17.88 15.61 23.37
N LEU A 78 17.49 15.99 22.15
CA LEU A 78 18.11 17.10 21.41
C LEU A 78 17.53 18.47 21.78
N ILE A 79 16.31 18.52 22.35
CA ILE A 79 15.64 19.77 22.74
C ILE A 79 15.69 20.03 24.25
N GLU A 80 16.10 19.05 25.07
CA GLU A 80 16.13 19.14 26.53
C GLU A 80 16.83 20.41 27.06
N ASP A 81 17.87 20.87 26.36
CA ASP A 81 18.69 22.02 26.78
C ASP A 81 18.01 23.39 26.61
N PHE A 82 17.02 23.51 25.72
CA PHE A 82 16.44 24.82 25.35
C PHE A 82 14.93 24.86 25.20
N ALA A 83 14.26 23.71 25.20
CA ALA A 83 12.81 23.64 25.14
C ALA A 83 12.16 23.91 26.51
N PRO A 84 10.96 24.51 26.53
CA PRO A 84 10.18 24.58 27.77
C PRO A 84 9.74 23.18 28.23
N ILE A 85 9.71 22.96 29.54
CA ILE A 85 9.29 21.68 30.16
C ILE A 85 7.91 21.22 29.67
N SER A 86 7.00 22.17 29.39
CA SER A 86 5.67 21.86 28.85
C SER A 86 5.72 21.16 27.49
N LEU A 87 6.67 21.54 26.62
CA LEU A 87 6.86 20.88 25.33
C LEU A 87 7.47 19.48 25.50
N ILE A 88 8.45 19.33 26.40
CA ILE A 88 9.06 18.02 26.68
C ILE A 88 8.01 17.05 27.21
N LEU A 89 7.14 17.51 28.12
CA LEU A 89 6.03 16.72 28.63
C LEU A 89 5.04 16.35 27.52
N LEU A 90 4.72 17.28 26.63
CA LEU A 90 3.84 17.06 25.48
C LEU A 90 4.38 15.99 24.53
N LEU A 91 5.67 16.05 24.21
CA LEU A 91 6.31 15.08 23.32
C LEU A 91 6.43 13.70 23.97
N ASN A 92 6.64 13.64 25.28
CA ASN A 92 6.70 12.38 26.01
C ASN A 92 5.33 11.74 26.27
N ASP A 93 4.22 12.45 26.04
CA ASP A 93 2.88 11.88 26.16
C ASP A 93 2.52 11.05 24.92
N PRO A 94 2.44 9.70 25.03
CA PRO A 94 2.14 8.84 23.89
C PRO A 94 0.68 8.95 23.42
N THR A 95 -0.22 9.51 24.25
CA THR A 95 -1.65 9.61 23.91
C THR A 95 -1.95 10.77 22.97
N ASN A 96 -1.06 11.77 22.93
CA ASN A 96 -1.26 12.93 22.11
C ASN A 96 -0.84 12.66 20.66
N GLN A 97 -1.70 13.06 19.73
CA GLN A 97 -1.58 12.80 18.30
C GLN A 97 -1.31 14.13 17.59
N LEU A 98 -0.03 14.50 17.47
CA LEU A 98 0.35 15.81 16.96
C LEU A 98 0.30 15.87 15.43
N SER A 99 0.60 14.75 14.76
CA SER A 99 0.81 14.73 13.31
C SER A 99 -0.42 14.30 12.49
N LEU A 100 -1.40 13.61 13.08
CA LEU A 100 -2.53 13.04 12.33
C LEU A 100 -3.33 14.08 11.52
N ASN A 101 -3.77 15.16 12.18
CA ASN A 101 -4.60 16.18 11.53
C ASN A 101 -3.90 16.85 10.33
N CYS A 102 -2.58 16.96 10.39
CA CYS A 102 -1.76 17.54 9.35
C CYS A 102 -1.54 16.54 8.20
N ILE A 103 -1.32 15.25 8.52
CA ILE A 103 -1.12 14.20 7.52
C ILE A 103 -2.39 13.88 6.74
N PHE A 104 -3.57 13.91 7.37
CA PHE A 104 -4.84 13.72 6.66
C PHE A 104 -5.12 14.80 5.60
N LYS A 105 -4.54 15.99 5.76
CA LYS A 105 -4.63 17.10 4.79
C LYS A 105 -3.48 17.11 3.79
N SER A 106 -2.50 16.25 3.97
CA SER A 106 -1.26 16.24 3.19
C SER A 106 -1.41 15.59 1.82
N ALA A 107 -0.47 15.88 0.93
CA ALA A 107 -0.37 15.21 -0.37
C ALA A 107 0.10 13.75 -0.26
N LEU A 108 0.63 13.32 0.90
CA LEU A 108 1.11 11.95 1.10
C LEU A 108 0.00 10.91 0.87
N LEU A 109 -1.23 11.20 1.32
CA LEU A 109 -2.37 10.31 1.12
C LEU A 109 -2.90 10.27 -0.32
N ARG A 110 -2.44 11.20 -1.17
CA ARG A 110 -2.76 11.19 -2.61
C ARG A 110 -1.75 10.37 -3.41
N ASP A 111 -0.70 9.87 -2.77
CA ASP A 111 0.28 9.02 -3.42
C ASP A 111 -0.27 7.62 -3.65
N GLN A 112 -0.27 7.21 -4.91
CA GLN A 112 -0.72 5.90 -5.36
C GLN A 112 0.13 4.77 -4.75
N HIS A 113 1.44 4.95 -4.60
CA HIS A 113 2.31 3.90 -4.05
C HIS A 113 2.05 3.70 -2.56
N PHE A 114 1.80 4.79 -1.83
CA PHE A 114 1.46 4.71 -0.42
C PHE A 114 0.09 4.03 -0.22
N ALA A 115 -0.92 4.44 -1.00
CA ALA A 115 -2.23 3.79 -0.97
C ALA A 115 -2.15 2.29 -1.33
N ALA A 116 -1.36 1.92 -2.34
CA ALA A 116 -1.14 0.54 -2.73
C ALA A 116 -0.56 -0.31 -1.60
N VAL A 117 0.42 0.23 -0.85
CA VAL A 117 1.01 -0.49 0.30
C VAL A 117 0.01 -0.68 1.44
N LEU A 118 -0.84 0.31 1.74
CA LEU A 118 -1.91 0.17 2.75
C LEU A 118 -2.93 -0.88 2.33
N ILE A 119 -3.42 -0.82 1.09
CA ILE A 119 -4.39 -1.77 0.55
C ILE A 119 -3.79 -3.18 0.56
N ARG A 120 -2.56 -3.34 0.06
CA ARG A 120 -1.82 -4.61 0.10
C ARG A 120 -1.80 -5.21 1.50
N ARG A 121 -1.56 -4.39 2.53
CA ARG A 121 -1.48 -4.86 3.91
C ARG A 121 -2.83 -5.33 4.46
N ILE A 122 -3.91 -4.64 4.10
CA ILE A 122 -5.28 -5.03 4.48
C ILE A 122 -5.65 -6.35 3.78
N SER A 123 -5.36 -6.46 2.48
CA SER A 123 -5.61 -7.66 1.71
C SER A 123 -4.79 -8.85 2.21
N GLU A 124 -3.51 -8.67 2.54
CA GLU A 124 -2.66 -9.69 3.16
C GLU A 124 -3.28 -10.22 4.46
N SER A 125 -3.70 -9.33 5.36
CA SER A 125 -4.34 -9.71 6.62
C SER A 125 -5.66 -10.42 6.41
N ARG A 126 -6.47 -9.97 5.45
CA ARG A 126 -7.72 -10.64 5.07
C ARG A 126 -7.46 -12.07 4.60
N LEU A 127 -6.55 -12.24 3.63
CA LEU A 127 -6.19 -13.55 3.09
C LEU A 127 -5.65 -14.48 4.19
N ARG A 128 -4.74 -13.99 5.04
CA ARG A 128 -4.21 -14.76 6.18
C ARG A 128 -5.33 -15.30 7.07
N ASN A 129 -6.29 -14.44 7.44
CA ASN A 129 -7.39 -14.83 8.31
C ASN A 129 -8.36 -15.82 7.64
N GLU A 130 -8.57 -15.69 6.33
CA GLU A 130 -9.37 -16.64 5.54
C GLU A 130 -8.70 -18.03 5.53
N PHE A 131 -7.42 -18.11 5.17
CA PHE A 131 -6.69 -19.39 5.14
C PHE A 131 -6.60 -20.06 6.52
N ILE A 132 -6.33 -19.30 7.59
CA ILE A 132 -6.27 -19.85 8.95
C ILE A 132 -7.64 -20.36 9.41
N SER A 133 -8.72 -19.63 9.07
CA SER A 133 -10.09 -20.06 9.36
C SER A 133 -10.42 -21.40 8.69
N HIS A 134 -10.04 -21.57 7.42
CA HIS A 134 -10.19 -22.83 6.69
C HIS A 134 -9.32 -23.96 7.27
N LYS A 135 -8.07 -23.69 7.68
CA LYS A 135 -7.19 -24.70 8.28
C LYS A 135 -7.75 -25.27 9.59
N LYS A 136 -8.35 -24.42 10.44
CA LYS A 136 -8.93 -24.82 11.74
C LYS A 136 -10.09 -25.81 11.61
N SER A 137 -10.78 -25.88 10.46
CA SER A 137 -11.83 -26.89 10.25
C SER A 137 -11.28 -28.26 9.89
N ASP A 138 -10.10 -28.33 9.26
CA ASP A 138 -9.69 -29.50 8.48
C ASP A 138 -8.42 -30.24 8.96
N SER A 139 -7.58 -29.69 9.88
CA SER A 139 -6.31 -30.37 10.21
C SER A 139 -5.73 -30.18 11.62
N SER A 140 -5.05 -31.22 12.11
CA SER A 140 -4.10 -31.21 13.24
C SER A 140 -2.64 -31.13 12.78
N GLU A 141 -2.41 -30.78 11.51
CA GLU A 141 -1.07 -30.76 10.91
C GLU A 141 -0.22 -29.60 11.44
N LYS A 142 1.06 -29.89 11.65
CA LYS A 142 2.05 -28.89 12.04
C LYS A 142 2.21 -27.83 10.95
N ASP A 143 2.39 -26.60 11.42
CA ASP A 143 2.74 -25.45 10.61
C ASP A 143 4.03 -25.72 9.81
N ILE A 144 4.00 -25.43 8.52
CA ILE A 144 5.14 -25.61 7.62
C ILE A 144 6.39 -24.86 8.07
N VAL A 145 6.26 -23.67 8.68
CA VAL A 145 7.43 -22.89 9.09
C VAL A 145 8.02 -23.44 10.38
N ASP A 146 7.18 -23.94 11.30
CA ASP A 146 7.66 -24.69 12.47
C ASP A 146 8.37 -25.98 12.04
N ASP A 147 7.82 -26.67 11.04
CA ASP A 147 8.46 -27.85 10.45
C ASP A 147 9.84 -27.46 9.87
N LEU A 148 9.97 -26.33 9.16
CA LEU A 148 11.25 -25.84 8.63
C LEU A 148 12.28 -25.51 9.73
N ILE A 149 11.85 -24.95 10.85
CA ILE A 149 12.73 -24.64 11.98
C ILE A 149 13.26 -25.90 12.64
N SER A 150 12.42 -26.93 12.75
CA SER A 150 12.80 -28.19 13.39
C SER A 150 13.82 -29.03 12.59
N GLN A 151 14.16 -28.60 11.37
CA GLN A 151 15.01 -29.35 10.45
C GLN A 151 16.51 -29.03 10.58
N THR A 152 17.34 -29.95 10.09
CA THR A 152 18.80 -29.90 10.25
C THR A 152 19.51 -28.87 9.38
N THR A 153 18.89 -28.33 8.32
CA THR A 153 19.51 -27.34 7.43
C THR A 153 19.56 -25.96 8.09
N PRO A 154 20.72 -25.50 8.61
CA PRO A 154 20.79 -24.31 9.47
C PRO A 154 20.37 -23.03 8.73
N ASP A 155 20.75 -22.89 7.46
CA ASP A 155 20.45 -21.70 6.67
C ASP A 155 18.94 -21.50 6.45
N ILE A 156 18.20 -22.60 6.22
CA ILE A 156 16.75 -22.58 6.08
C ILE A 156 16.08 -22.33 7.43
N ALA A 157 16.55 -22.99 8.50
CA ALA A 157 15.98 -22.83 9.84
C ALA A 157 16.15 -21.39 10.36
N LEU A 158 17.33 -20.78 10.18
CA LEU A 158 17.59 -19.39 10.53
C LEU A 158 16.72 -18.42 9.73
N SER A 159 16.56 -18.67 8.42
CA SER A 159 15.71 -17.84 7.55
C SER A 159 14.22 -17.97 7.92
N ALA A 160 13.77 -19.16 8.27
CA ALA A 160 12.41 -19.45 8.75
C ALA A 160 12.13 -18.77 10.09
N MET A 161 13.08 -18.85 11.03
CA MET A 161 12.95 -18.16 12.31
C MET A 161 12.92 -16.65 12.15
N ALA A 162 13.76 -16.09 11.27
CA ALA A 162 13.75 -14.66 10.96
C ALA A 162 12.41 -14.21 10.32
N LEU A 163 11.82 -15.05 9.45
CA LEU A 163 10.48 -14.81 8.90
C LEU A 163 9.43 -14.76 10.02
N LEU A 164 9.38 -15.76 10.91
CA LEU A 164 8.38 -15.78 12.00
C LEU A 164 8.54 -14.61 12.96
N ILE A 165 9.78 -14.21 13.26
CA ILE A 165 10.03 -13.01 14.05
C ILE A 165 9.45 -11.78 13.34
N ALA A 166 9.64 -11.64 12.02
CA ALA A 166 9.08 -10.54 11.25
C ALA A 166 7.53 -10.60 11.18
N GLU A 167 6.93 -11.78 11.06
CA GLU A 167 5.46 -11.95 11.10
C GLU A 167 4.87 -11.65 12.47
N SER A 168 5.53 -12.06 13.56
CA SER A 168 5.03 -11.78 14.91
C SER A 168 5.00 -10.29 15.24
N ARG A 169 5.94 -9.49 14.71
CA ARG A 169 5.95 -8.02 14.87
C ARG A 169 4.77 -7.33 14.18
N ARG A 170 4.11 -8.04 13.27
CA ARG A 170 3.04 -7.57 12.39
C ARG A 170 1.65 -7.91 12.94
N LEU A 171 1.57 -8.67 14.02
CA LEU A 171 0.35 -9.06 14.70
C LEU A 171 0.21 -8.26 16.00
N ASP A 172 -0.91 -7.55 16.15
CA ASP A 172 -1.30 -6.96 17.42
C ASP A 172 -2.01 -7.99 18.31
N HIS A 173 -2.22 -7.67 19.58
CA HIS A 173 -2.94 -8.51 20.55
C HIS A 173 -4.38 -8.84 20.14
N LEU A 174 -4.95 -8.03 19.24
CA LEU A 174 -6.29 -8.19 18.67
C LEU A 174 -6.26 -8.73 17.22
N GLU A 175 -5.12 -9.25 16.76
CA GLU A 175 -4.90 -9.73 15.38
C GLU A 175 -5.13 -8.66 14.29
N ASP A 176 -5.15 -7.39 14.67
CA ASP A 176 -5.26 -6.28 13.73
C ASP A 176 -3.97 -6.12 12.90
N PRO A 177 -4.07 -5.76 11.60
CA PRO A 177 -2.90 -5.53 10.78
C PRO A 177 -2.13 -4.30 11.27
N VAL A 178 -0.89 -4.52 11.70
CA VAL A 178 0.03 -3.45 12.08
C VAL A 178 1.23 -3.44 11.12
N PHE A 179 1.77 -2.25 10.86
CA PHE A 179 3.08 -2.09 10.25
C PHE A 179 4.16 -2.21 11.31
N ALA A 180 5.08 -3.16 11.16
CA ALA A 180 6.33 -3.11 11.90
C ALA A 180 7.17 -1.92 11.42
N ARG A 181 8.13 -1.49 12.25
CA ARG A 181 8.97 -0.30 12.00
C ARG A 181 9.66 -0.28 10.63
N THR A 182 9.95 -1.45 10.08
CA THR A 182 10.70 -1.63 8.82
C THR A 182 9.81 -2.07 7.65
N ASP A 183 8.49 -2.08 7.77
CA ASP A 183 7.64 -2.73 6.76
C ASP A 183 7.27 -1.87 5.54
N LEU A 184 7.53 -0.57 5.60
CA LEU A 184 7.40 0.32 4.45
C LEU A 184 8.65 0.25 3.58
N PRO A 185 8.53 0.28 2.24
CA PRO A 185 9.67 0.48 1.34
C PRO A 185 10.47 1.74 1.71
N ALA A 186 11.80 1.71 1.54
CA ALA A 186 12.69 2.80 1.90
C ALA A 186 12.22 4.18 1.42
N GLU A 187 11.75 4.29 0.18
CA GLU A 187 11.29 5.56 -0.40
C GLU A 187 10.06 6.12 0.33
N LEU A 188 9.10 5.25 0.68
CA LEU A 188 7.89 5.64 1.41
C LEU A 188 8.21 5.95 2.87
N GLN A 189 9.06 5.15 3.51
CA GLN A 189 9.54 5.41 4.87
C GLN A 189 10.25 6.77 4.95
N TYR A 190 11.14 7.05 4.00
CA TYR A 190 11.86 8.31 3.90
C TYR A 190 10.89 9.49 3.82
N ARG A 191 9.93 9.42 2.89
CA ARG A 191 8.95 10.48 2.71
C ARG A 191 8.09 10.66 3.96
N LEU A 192 7.56 9.57 4.51
CA LEU A 192 6.72 9.61 5.70
C LEU A 192 7.41 10.29 6.89
N LEU A 193 8.68 9.94 7.18
CA LEU A 193 9.44 10.57 8.26
C LEU A 193 9.55 12.08 8.07
N TRP A 194 9.84 12.56 6.85
CA TRP A 194 9.90 14.00 6.57
C TRP A 194 8.54 14.69 6.67
N TRP A 195 7.45 14.04 6.24
CA TRP A 195 6.10 14.59 6.38
C TRP A 195 5.71 14.71 7.86
N VAL A 196 5.98 13.69 8.67
CA VAL A 196 5.72 13.73 10.12
C VAL A 196 6.59 14.79 10.80
N ALA A 197 7.87 14.90 10.43
CA ALA A 197 8.74 15.96 10.95
C ALA A 197 8.23 17.37 10.60
N ALA A 198 7.72 17.58 9.38
CA ALA A 198 7.10 18.83 8.98
C ALA A 198 5.83 19.15 9.80
N CYS A 199 5.08 18.13 10.21
CA CYS A 199 3.93 18.31 11.12
C CYS A 199 4.38 18.64 12.55
N LEU A 200 5.46 18.03 13.04
CA LEU A 200 6.06 18.37 14.34
C LEU A 200 6.72 19.76 14.33
N ARG A 201 7.12 20.27 13.17
CA ARG A 201 7.63 21.64 13.05
C ARG A 201 6.60 22.66 13.54
N SER A 202 5.33 22.55 13.13
CA SER A 202 4.32 23.52 13.57
C SER A 202 4.14 23.52 15.09
N THR A 203 4.18 22.34 15.73
CA THR A 203 4.08 22.27 17.19
C THR A 203 5.31 22.86 17.88
N LEU A 204 6.52 22.70 17.36
CA LEU A 204 7.72 23.36 17.90
C LEU A 204 7.62 24.90 17.81
N LEU A 205 7.06 25.42 16.71
CA LEU A 205 6.88 26.86 16.50
C LEU A 205 5.83 27.45 17.47
N ASP A 206 4.76 26.72 17.76
CA ASP A 206 3.73 27.13 18.72
C ASP A 206 4.32 27.36 20.13
N TYR A 207 5.36 26.61 20.49
CA TYR A 207 6.11 26.75 21.74
C TYR A 207 7.30 27.73 21.65
N ARG A 208 7.31 28.60 20.63
CA ARG A 208 8.28 29.69 20.43
C ARG A 208 9.72 29.24 20.20
N ILE A 209 9.94 28.03 19.69
CA ILE A 209 11.25 27.63 19.19
C ILE A 209 11.49 28.36 17.87
N SER A 210 12.70 28.90 17.68
CA SER A 210 13.07 29.57 16.42
C SER A 210 13.07 28.59 15.25
N GLU A 211 12.58 29.01 14.08
CA GLU A 211 12.49 28.18 12.86
C GLU A 211 13.79 27.44 12.55
N ASN A 212 14.94 28.15 12.50
CA ASN A 212 16.23 27.55 12.18
C ASN A 212 16.62 26.41 13.14
N LYS A 213 16.37 26.59 14.45
CA LYS A 213 16.65 25.55 15.43
C LYS A 213 15.71 24.37 15.24
N ALA A 214 14.40 24.61 15.12
CA ALA A 214 13.42 23.54 14.92
C ALA A 214 13.78 22.66 13.71
N ASP A 215 14.15 23.29 12.60
CA ASP A 215 14.54 22.60 11.38
C ASP A 215 15.83 21.78 11.55
N GLU A 216 16.82 22.32 12.27
CA GLU A 216 18.07 21.60 12.60
C GLU A 216 17.83 20.36 13.46
N VAL A 217 17.09 20.50 14.57
CA VAL A 217 16.84 19.36 15.47
C VAL A 217 16.00 18.27 14.80
N LEU A 218 14.97 18.67 14.04
CA LEU A 218 14.13 17.73 13.31
C LEU A 218 14.92 16.99 12.23
N ALA A 219 15.76 17.70 11.46
CA ALA A 219 16.59 17.06 10.46
C ALA A 219 17.55 16.04 11.08
N LEU A 220 18.16 16.35 12.23
CA LEU A 220 19.01 15.41 12.97
C LEU A 220 18.22 14.19 13.45
N ALA A 221 17.04 14.39 14.05
CA ALA A 221 16.19 13.30 14.53
C ALA A 221 15.74 12.37 13.38
N VAL A 222 15.36 12.93 12.23
CA VAL A 222 14.97 12.16 11.04
C VAL A 222 16.16 11.38 10.48
N ASN A 223 17.33 12.01 10.34
CA ASN A 223 18.54 11.33 9.85
C ASN A 223 18.96 10.17 10.77
N GLN A 224 18.86 10.35 12.08
CA GLN A 224 19.08 9.27 13.04
C GLN A 224 18.05 8.14 12.87
N ALA A 225 16.78 8.45 12.59
CA ALA A 225 15.76 7.43 12.31
C ALA A 225 16.08 6.66 11.03
N LEU A 226 16.42 7.37 9.95
CA LEU A 226 16.81 6.78 8.66
C LEU A 226 18.06 5.88 8.78
N SER A 227 19.04 6.26 9.60
CA SER A 227 20.25 5.45 9.79
C SER A 227 19.99 4.09 10.47
N CYS A 228 18.88 3.96 11.19
CA CYS A 228 18.47 2.71 11.82
C CYS A 228 17.59 1.83 10.92
N TYR A 229 17.16 2.34 9.76
CA TYR A 229 16.29 1.61 8.85
C TYR A 229 17.09 0.55 8.08
N ASP A 230 16.61 -0.70 8.12
CA ASP A 230 17.15 -1.82 7.36
C ASP A 230 16.05 -2.44 6.48
N GLU A 231 16.09 -2.17 5.18
CA GLU A 231 15.21 -2.78 4.17
C GLU A 231 15.33 -4.32 4.17
N GLY A 232 16.50 -4.84 4.56
CA GLY A 232 16.75 -6.27 4.67
C GLY A 232 16.01 -6.95 5.82
N ASP A 233 15.43 -6.16 6.74
CA ASP A 233 14.62 -6.62 7.88
C ASP A 233 13.11 -6.48 7.64
N THR A 234 12.68 -6.03 6.46
CA THR A 234 11.26 -6.09 6.06
C THR A 234 10.80 -7.55 5.99
N LEU A 235 9.50 -7.80 6.26
CA LEU A 235 8.95 -9.16 6.08
C LEU A 235 9.20 -9.69 4.66
N ASP A 236 9.00 -8.83 3.66
CA ASP A 236 9.16 -9.16 2.24
C ASP A 236 10.59 -9.63 1.95
N SER A 237 11.60 -8.88 2.43
CA SER A 237 13.00 -9.28 2.35
C SER A 237 13.29 -10.61 3.06
N ARG A 238 12.71 -10.85 4.24
CA ARG A 238 12.86 -12.12 4.97
C ARG A 238 12.19 -13.29 4.22
N ALA A 239 11.03 -13.07 3.63
CA ALA A 239 10.29 -14.03 2.81
C ALA A 239 11.05 -14.41 1.54
N ILE A 240 11.58 -13.42 0.80
CA ILE A 240 12.43 -13.67 -0.38
C ILE A 240 13.67 -14.47 0.02
N LYS A 241 14.35 -14.09 1.12
CA LYS A 241 15.54 -14.80 1.60
C LYS A 241 15.23 -16.28 1.87
N LEU A 242 14.14 -16.57 2.57
CA LEU A 242 13.71 -17.95 2.82
C LEU A 242 13.34 -18.68 1.52
N ALA A 243 12.57 -18.05 0.63
CA ALA A 243 12.18 -18.64 -0.65
C ALA A 243 13.38 -18.96 -1.55
N ARG A 244 14.39 -18.09 -1.60
CA ARG A 244 15.66 -18.33 -2.31
C ARG A 244 16.43 -19.50 -1.72
N SER A 245 16.58 -19.55 -0.39
CA SER A 245 17.20 -20.70 0.28
C SER A 245 16.47 -22.00 -0.09
N LEU A 246 15.14 -22.02 -0.02
CA LEU A 246 14.35 -23.20 -0.41
C LEU A 246 14.52 -23.57 -1.89
N TRP A 247 14.65 -22.59 -2.78
CA TRP A 247 14.90 -22.81 -4.20
C TRP A 247 16.28 -23.45 -4.44
N ASP A 248 17.32 -22.94 -3.79
CA ASP A 248 18.70 -23.43 -3.92
C ASP A 248 18.81 -24.90 -3.47
N TYR A 249 18.09 -25.28 -2.42
CA TYR A 249 18.00 -26.66 -1.95
C TYR A 249 16.99 -27.53 -2.71
N ARG A 250 16.33 -27.01 -3.76
CA ARG A 250 15.27 -27.69 -4.55
C ARG A 250 14.08 -28.15 -3.71
N ARG A 251 13.76 -27.42 -2.65
CA ARG A 251 12.66 -27.69 -1.72
C ARG A 251 11.42 -26.83 -1.97
N LEU A 252 11.51 -25.88 -2.90
CA LEU A 252 10.41 -25.01 -3.30
C LEU A 252 9.48 -25.71 -4.30
N THR A 253 8.66 -26.64 -3.81
CA THR A 253 7.71 -27.43 -4.61
C THR A 253 6.34 -26.78 -4.72
N ASP A 254 5.49 -27.23 -5.66
CA ASP A 254 4.09 -26.77 -5.78
C ASP A 254 3.33 -26.95 -4.45
N GLY A 255 3.43 -28.13 -3.85
CA GLY A 255 2.82 -28.43 -2.57
C GLY A 255 3.31 -27.55 -1.42
N PHE A 256 4.58 -27.13 -1.43
CA PHE A 256 5.09 -26.17 -0.45
C PHE A 256 4.38 -24.81 -0.54
N ILE A 257 4.19 -24.30 -1.76
CA ILE A 257 3.55 -22.99 -1.99
C ILE A 257 2.10 -23.03 -1.53
N VAL A 258 1.38 -24.09 -1.90
CA VAL A 258 0.01 -24.32 -1.47
C VAL A 258 -0.07 -24.41 0.06
N LYS A 259 0.76 -25.25 0.67
CA LYS A 259 0.77 -25.41 2.14
C LYS A 259 1.13 -24.09 2.85
N ALA A 260 2.09 -23.31 2.35
CA ALA A 260 2.42 -21.99 2.91
C ALA A 260 1.23 -21.01 2.86
N ALA A 261 0.41 -21.05 1.80
CA ALA A 261 -0.82 -20.27 1.76
C ALA A 261 -1.84 -20.73 2.81
N PHE A 262 -2.11 -22.03 2.89
CA PHE A 262 -3.06 -22.62 3.84
C PHE A 262 -2.65 -22.45 5.31
N ASP A 263 -1.36 -22.41 5.59
CA ASP A 263 -0.83 -22.11 6.91
C ASP A 263 -0.89 -20.60 7.26
N GLY A 264 -1.29 -19.74 6.32
CA GLY A 264 -1.44 -18.30 6.52
C GLY A 264 -0.17 -17.49 6.28
N HIS A 265 0.91 -18.10 5.80
CA HIS A 265 2.17 -17.43 5.46
C HIS A 265 2.11 -16.82 4.05
N ILE A 266 1.21 -15.84 3.87
CA ILE A 266 0.93 -15.22 2.56
C ILE A 266 2.19 -14.59 1.95
N ALA A 267 2.99 -13.86 2.74
CA ALA A 267 4.22 -13.25 2.25
C ALA A 267 5.25 -14.28 1.75
N LEU A 268 5.36 -15.42 2.43
CA LEU A 268 6.22 -16.53 2.00
C LEU A 268 5.72 -17.18 0.70
N MET A 269 4.41 -17.39 0.59
CA MET A 269 3.79 -17.92 -0.62
C MET A 269 4.00 -16.99 -1.82
N VAL A 270 3.80 -15.67 -1.66
CA VAL A 270 4.07 -14.69 -2.73
C VAL A 270 5.56 -14.64 -3.08
N ALA A 271 6.44 -14.67 -2.09
CA ALA A 271 7.89 -14.72 -2.32
C ALA A 271 8.31 -16.00 -3.07
N ALA A 272 7.70 -17.15 -2.76
CA ALA A 272 7.93 -18.39 -3.46
C ALA A 272 7.50 -18.32 -4.94
N LEU A 273 6.33 -17.75 -5.21
CA LEU A 273 5.87 -17.50 -6.58
C LEU A 273 6.81 -16.57 -7.35
N ALA A 274 7.24 -15.47 -6.71
CA ALA A 274 8.16 -14.50 -7.30
C ALA A 274 9.50 -15.14 -7.67
N VAL A 275 10.11 -15.91 -6.76
CA VAL A 275 11.38 -16.61 -6.99
C VAL A 275 11.27 -17.62 -8.12
N ARG A 276 10.18 -18.42 -8.16
CA ARG A 276 9.97 -19.40 -9.24
C ARG A 276 9.73 -18.77 -10.60
N ALA A 277 8.99 -17.67 -10.64
CA ALA A 277 8.66 -16.98 -11.88
C ALA A 277 9.79 -16.06 -12.37
N GLY A 278 10.75 -15.74 -11.50
CA GLY A 278 11.85 -14.81 -11.80
C GLY A 278 11.38 -13.36 -11.92
N ILE A 279 10.38 -12.96 -11.14
CA ILE A 279 9.83 -11.59 -11.10
C ILE A 279 10.12 -10.91 -9.76
N ASN A 280 9.96 -9.59 -9.71
CA ASN A 280 10.01 -8.86 -8.45
C ASN A 280 8.82 -9.26 -7.55
N GLN A 281 9.03 -9.32 -6.24
CA GLN A 281 7.98 -9.66 -5.28
C GLN A 281 6.86 -8.62 -5.27
N SER A 282 7.14 -7.33 -5.48
CA SER A 282 6.08 -6.31 -5.63
C SER A 282 5.13 -6.67 -6.79
N CYS A 283 5.68 -7.11 -7.93
CA CYS A 283 4.87 -7.56 -9.06
C CYS A 283 4.07 -8.83 -8.75
N ALA A 284 4.66 -9.76 -8.00
CA ALA A 284 3.95 -10.96 -7.57
C ALA A 284 2.77 -10.62 -6.64
N TRP A 285 2.93 -9.63 -5.76
CA TRP A 285 1.83 -9.10 -4.95
C TRP A 285 0.73 -8.51 -5.82
N ASP A 286 1.07 -7.68 -6.81
CA ASP A 286 0.08 -7.10 -7.73
C ASP A 286 -0.72 -8.19 -8.45
N MET A 287 -0.03 -9.24 -8.92
CA MET A 287 -0.69 -10.36 -9.60
C MET A 287 -1.61 -11.17 -8.67
N VAL A 288 -1.22 -11.36 -7.42
CA VAL A 288 -1.97 -12.14 -6.42
C VAL A 288 -3.18 -11.37 -5.90
N LEU A 289 -3.06 -10.06 -5.74
CA LEU A 289 -4.12 -9.19 -5.23
C LEU A 289 -5.02 -8.64 -6.34
N ASP A 290 -4.72 -8.92 -7.60
CA ASP A 290 -5.55 -8.53 -8.72
C ASP A 290 -6.96 -9.14 -8.56
N GLY A 291 -7.98 -8.27 -8.51
CA GLY A 291 -9.36 -8.69 -8.32
C GLY A 291 -9.87 -9.61 -9.42
N ASP A 292 -9.28 -9.52 -10.61
CA ASP A 292 -9.66 -10.29 -11.79
C ASP A 292 -8.90 -11.62 -11.91
N GLY A 293 -7.97 -11.94 -11.00
CA GLY A 293 -7.30 -13.25 -10.84
C GLY A 293 -6.58 -13.82 -12.08
N SER A 294 -6.65 -13.14 -13.22
CA SER A 294 -6.10 -13.56 -14.50
C SER A 294 -4.58 -13.45 -14.49
N PRO A 295 -3.96 -12.39 -13.92
CA PRO A 295 -2.51 -12.33 -13.74
C PRO A 295 -1.98 -13.46 -12.84
N LEU A 296 -2.73 -13.84 -11.80
CA LEU A 296 -2.39 -14.98 -10.95
C LEU A 296 -2.39 -16.29 -11.73
N LEU A 297 -3.43 -16.57 -12.52
CA LEU A 297 -3.50 -17.80 -13.33
C LEU A 297 -2.37 -17.86 -14.36
N LEU A 298 -2.05 -16.72 -14.98
CA LEU A 298 -0.91 -16.59 -15.87
C LEU A 298 0.41 -16.93 -15.16
N LEU A 299 0.61 -16.39 -13.96
CA LEU A 299 1.79 -16.65 -13.12
C LEU A 299 1.92 -18.14 -12.78
N LEU A 300 0.84 -18.75 -12.29
CA LEU A 300 0.80 -20.17 -11.91
C LEU A 300 1.07 -21.08 -13.11
N ARG A 301 0.57 -20.71 -14.30
CA ARG A 301 0.83 -21.45 -15.53
C ARG A 301 2.28 -21.31 -16.00
N ALA A 302 2.84 -20.10 -15.94
CA ALA A 302 4.22 -19.84 -16.35
C ALA A 302 5.25 -20.62 -15.52
N ILE A 303 5.05 -20.73 -14.20
CA ILE A 303 5.91 -21.51 -13.31
C ILE A 303 5.74 -23.03 -13.46
N GLY A 304 4.82 -23.48 -14.32
CA GLY A 304 4.54 -24.89 -14.57
C GLY A 304 3.88 -25.58 -13.39
N MET A 305 3.12 -24.87 -12.56
CA MET A 305 2.42 -25.47 -11.43
C MET A 305 1.38 -26.48 -11.93
N ALA A 306 1.29 -27.63 -11.26
CA ALA A 306 0.30 -28.63 -11.58
C ALA A 306 -1.13 -28.08 -11.43
N ARG A 307 -2.03 -28.56 -12.30
CA ARG A 307 -3.38 -27.99 -12.48
C ARG A 307 -4.18 -27.97 -11.19
N HIS A 308 -4.11 -29.05 -10.40
CA HIS A 308 -4.89 -29.18 -9.18
C HIS A 308 -4.47 -28.15 -8.14
N GLU A 309 -3.16 -27.99 -7.92
CA GLU A 309 -2.56 -27.02 -7.02
C GLU A 309 -2.85 -25.59 -7.48
N ALA A 310 -2.68 -25.31 -8.78
CA ALA A 310 -2.89 -23.98 -9.34
C ALA A 310 -4.35 -23.52 -9.21
N ILE A 311 -5.31 -24.39 -9.55
CA ILE A 311 -6.73 -24.06 -9.42
C ILE A 311 -7.08 -23.90 -7.93
N THR A 312 -6.63 -24.81 -7.07
CA THR A 312 -6.91 -24.71 -5.62
C THR A 312 -6.44 -23.36 -5.06
N LEU A 313 -5.21 -22.96 -5.37
CA LEU A 313 -4.68 -21.66 -4.94
C LEU A 313 -5.48 -20.49 -5.52
N ALA A 314 -5.75 -20.50 -6.83
CA ALA A 314 -6.48 -19.43 -7.50
C ALA A 314 -7.90 -19.27 -6.95
N LEU A 315 -8.60 -20.38 -6.70
CA LEU A 315 -9.93 -20.39 -6.10
C LEU A 315 -9.91 -19.75 -4.72
N GLN A 316 -9.00 -20.19 -3.84
CA GLN A 316 -8.93 -19.68 -2.47
C GLN A 316 -8.58 -18.19 -2.42
N LEU A 317 -7.69 -17.71 -3.31
CA LEU A 317 -7.29 -16.31 -3.36
C LEU A 317 -8.36 -15.39 -3.97
N THR A 318 -9.24 -15.92 -4.83
CA THR A 318 -10.22 -15.11 -5.59
C THR A 318 -11.68 -15.32 -5.18
N ASN A 319 -11.97 -16.26 -4.27
CA ASN A 319 -13.31 -16.78 -3.97
C ASN A 319 -14.37 -15.71 -3.65
N HIS A 320 -13.97 -14.58 -3.07
CA HIS A 320 -14.89 -13.52 -2.65
C HIS A 320 -15.19 -12.48 -3.73
N ASN A 321 -14.44 -12.48 -4.83
CA ASN A 321 -14.54 -11.46 -5.87
C ASN A 321 -15.32 -11.93 -7.10
N LEU A 322 -15.62 -13.23 -7.19
CA LEU A 322 -16.07 -13.86 -8.43
C LEU A 322 -17.40 -14.57 -8.31
N ASN A 323 -18.17 -14.48 -9.39
CA ASN A 323 -19.34 -15.33 -9.60
C ASN A 323 -18.93 -16.69 -10.20
N ASP A 324 -19.73 -17.73 -9.98
CA ASP A 324 -19.50 -19.10 -10.48
C ASP A 324 -19.19 -19.18 -12.00
N TYR A 325 -19.81 -18.30 -12.80
CA TYR A 325 -19.55 -18.21 -14.24
C TYR A 325 -18.14 -17.68 -14.56
N GLN A 326 -17.68 -16.63 -13.86
CA GLN A 326 -16.34 -16.09 -14.03
C GLN A 326 -15.28 -17.11 -13.58
N LEU A 327 -15.60 -17.89 -12.55
CA LEU A 327 -14.77 -18.98 -12.08
C LEU A 327 -14.55 -20.05 -13.14
N THR A 328 -15.63 -20.49 -13.78
CA THR A 328 -15.59 -21.51 -14.84
C THR A 328 -14.78 -21.03 -16.04
N ASN A 329 -15.05 -19.82 -16.52
CA ASN A 329 -14.30 -19.21 -17.62
C ASN A 329 -12.80 -19.11 -17.32
N ARG A 330 -12.42 -18.88 -16.07
CA ARG A 330 -11.02 -18.79 -15.65
C ARG A 330 -10.32 -20.13 -15.61
N ILE A 331 -11.01 -21.17 -15.15
CA ILE A 331 -10.49 -22.54 -15.21
C ILE A 331 -10.28 -22.95 -16.68
N ASP A 332 -11.24 -22.64 -17.55
CA ASP A 332 -11.12 -22.89 -18.99
C ASP A 332 -9.97 -22.08 -19.63
N ALA A 333 -9.81 -20.81 -19.23
CA ALA A 333 -8.70 -19.98 -19.67
C ALA A 333 -7.33 -20.55 -19.22
N PHE A 334 -7.24 -21.08 -18.01
CA PHE A 334 -6.03 -21.75 -17.52
C PHE A 334 -5.71 -23.02 -18.32
N ASP A 335 -6.74 -23.80 -18.66
CA ASP A 335 -6.58 -25.05 -19.41
C ASP A 335 -6.19 -24.80 -20.88
N THR A 336 -6.68 -23.72 -21.47
CA THR A 336 -6.35 -23.33 -22.86
C THR A 336 -4.98 -22.70 -22.98
N LEU A 337 -4.53 -21.93 -21.98
CA LEU A 337 -3.23 -21.28 -22.00
C LEU A 337 -2.09 -22.31 -21.92
N THR A 338 -1.13 -22.28 -22.83
CA THR A 338 0.04 -23.15 -22.74
C THR A 338 1.13 -22.54 -21.87
N GLN A 339 1.96 -23.37 -21.20
CA GLN A 339 3.09 -22.89 -20.41
C GLN A 339 4.07 -21.97 -21.20
N PRO A 340 4.49 -22.27 -22.44
CA PRO A 340 5.40 -21.39 -23.17
C PRO A 340 4.76 -20.05 -23.55
N GLU A 341 3.45 -20.00 -23.79
CA GLU A 341 2.73 -18.74 -24.01
C GLU A 341 2.64 -17.92 -22.73
N ALA A 342 2.38 -18.58 -21.60
CA ALA A 342 2.35 -17.95 -20.30
C ALA A 342 3.71 -17.32 -19.93
N ASP A 343 4.81 -18.07 -20.12
CA ASP A 343 6.17 -17.56 -19.85
C ASP A 343 6.54 -16.38 -20.77
N LYS A 344 6.11 -16.41 -22.04
CA LYS A 344 6.27 -15.28 -22.96
C LYS A 344 5.52 -14.04 -22.47
N ALA A 345 4.26 -14.18 -22.07
CA ALA A 345 3.48 -13.05 -21.55
C ALA A 345 4.06 -12.51 -20.22
N LEU A 346 4.68 -13.39 -19.42
CA LEU A 346 5.35 -13.02 -18.18
C LEU A 346 6.65 -12.20 -18.39
N THR A 347 7.23 -12.20 -19.60
CA THR A 347 8.45 -11.42 -19.89
C THR A 347 8.30 -9.93 -19.58
N LEU A 348 7.13 -9.35 -19.87
CA LEU A 348 6.85 -7.94 -19.54
C LEU A 348 6.88 -7.70 -18.04
N TRP A 349 6.49 -8.68 -17.23
CA TRP A 349 6.46 -8.60 -15.77
C TRP A 349 7.83 -8.85 -15.11
N ARG A 350 8.79 -9.39 -15.87
CA ARG A 350 10.20 -9.49 -15.45
C ARG A 350 10.98 -8.19 -15.64
N LEU A 351 10.44 -7.25 -16.42
CA LEU A 351 11.06 -5.95 -16.63
C LEU A 351 10.91 -5.06 -15.39
N ASP A 352 11.80 -4.07 -15.32
CA ASP A 352 11.78 -3.08 -14.25
C ASP A 352 10.43 -2.33 -14.18
N GLU A 353 9.97 -2.05 -12.96
CA GLU A 353 8.69 -1.39 -12.70
C GLU A 353 8.58 -0.04 -13.39
N TYR A 354 9.61 0.81 -13.29
CA TYR A 354 9.61 2.13 -13.91
C TYR A 354 9.53 2.04 -15.44
N TYR A 355 10.13 1.02 -16.03
CA TYR A 355 10.05 0.80 -17.47
C TYR A 355 8.64 0.35 -17.90
N ARG A 356 7.98 -0.51 -17.11
CA ARG A 356 6.59 -0.93 -17.38
C ARG A 356 5.62 0.25 -17.27
N CYS A 357 5.77 1.08 -16.24
CA CYS A 357 5.00 2.31 -16.09
C CYS A 357 5.20 3.24 -17.30
N ALA A 358 6.44 3.45 -17.73
CA ALA A 358 6.75 4.27 -18.90
C ALA A 358 6.13 3.70 -20.19
N ILE A 359 6.14 2.38 -20.40
CA ILE A 359 5.46 1.74 -21.53
C ILE A 359 3.96 2.00 -21.48
N SER A 360 3.34 1.86 -20.30
CA SER A 360 1.91 2.11 -20.11
C SER A 360 1.55 3.56 -20.43
N ASP A 361 2.29 4.52 -19.84
CA ASP A 361 2.05 5.95 -20.02
C ASP A 361 2.20 6.37 -21.49
N ILE A 362 3.26 5.91 -22.15
CA ILE A 362 3.48 6.16 -23.58
C ILE A 362 2.38 5.48 -24.40
N GLY A 363 2.02 4.23 -24.09
CA GLY A 363 0.95 3.50 -24.78
C GLY A 363 -0.40 4.22 -24.71
N HIS A 364 -0.77 4.73 -23.54
CA HIS A 364 -1.96 5.56 -23.35
C HIS A 364 -1.88 6.88 -24.14
N SER A 365 -0.74 7.55 -24.15
CA SER A 365 -0.56 8.78 -24.93
C SER A 365 -0.67 8.54 -26.45
N VAL A 366 -0.10 7.45 -26.96
CA VAL A 366 -0.09 7.10 -28.39
C VAL A 366 -1.46 6.61 -28.84
N SER A 367 -2.15 5.81 -28.03
CA SER A 367 -3.53 5.38 -28.32
C SER A 367 -4.50 6.55 -28.32
N ASN A 368 -4.38 7.50 -27.38
CA ASN A 368 -5.17 8.73 -27.37
C ASN A 368 -4.85 9.63 -28.58
N MET A 369 -3.58 9.73 -29.00
CA MET A 369 -3.21 10.43 -30.24
C MET A 369 -3.77 9.75 -31.49
N ARG A 370 -3.78 8.41 -31.55
CA ARG A 370 -4.36 7.65 -32.67
C ARG A 370 -5.88 7.81 -32.73
N LYS A 371 -6.59 7.75 -31.61
CA LYS A 371 -8.04 8.02 -31.55
C LYS A 371 -8.36 9.44 -32.00
N LYS A 372 -7.62 10.45 -31.49
CA LYS A 372 -7.80 11.85 -31.90
C LYS A 372 -7.47 12.10 -33.38
N ASN A 373 -6.58 11.30 -33.98
CA ASN A 373 -6.30 11.35 -35.41
C ASN A 373 -7.36 10.60 -36.24
N MET A 374 -7.98 9.53 -35.72
CA MET A 374 -9.11 8.86 -36.37
C MET A 374 -10.38 9.71 -36.33
N ASP A 375 -10.70 10.35 -35.21
CA ASP A 375 -11.84 11.29 -35.12
C ASP A 375 -11.67 12.48 -36.08
N LYS A 376 -10.44 12.94 -36.29
CA LYS A 376 -10.12 13.98 -37.30
C LYS A 376 -10.22 13.48 -38.75
N CYS A 377 -9.94 12.20 -39.01
CA CYS A 377 -10.15 11.61 -40.34
C CYS A 377 -11.65 11.43 -40.63
N GLU A 378 -12.46 11.06 -39.65
CA GLU A 378 -13.91 10.96 -39.80
C GLU A 378 -14.57 12.34 -39.98
N GLU A 379 -14.08 13.38 -39.30
CA GLU A 379 -14.52 14.77 -39.55
C GLU A 379 -14.12 15.28 -40.94
N THR A 380 -12.98 14.85 -41.50
CA THR A 380 -12.56 15.27 -42.85
C THR A 380 -13.28 14.52 -43.97
N GLU A 381 -13.67 13.25 -43.76
CA GLU A 381 -14.58 12.54 -44.69
C GLU A 381 -16.01 13.14 -44.70
N PHE A 382 -16.45 13.75 -43.60
CA PHE A 382 -17.74 14.47 -43.56
C PHE A 382 -17.71 15.80 -44.33
N PHE A 383 -16.54 16.47 -44.42
CA PHE A 383 -16.38 17.71 -45.19
C PHE A 383 -16.05 17.49 -46.68
N GLU A 384 -15.61 16.29 -47.10
CA GLU A 384 -15.32 15.99 -48.51
C GLU A 384 -16.55 15.50 -49.31
N GLN A 385 -17.66 15.12 -48.67
CA GLN A 385 -18.89 14.74 -49.39
C GLN A 385 -19.74 15.91 -49.90
N ASP A 386 -19.48 17.14 -49.45
CA ASP A 386 -20.27 18.34 -49.82
C ASP A 386 -19.69 19.17 -50.99
N TYR A 387 -18.64 18.71 -51.67
CA TYR A 387 -18.02 19.42 -52.81
C TYR A 387 -18.14 18.72 -54.18
N LEU A 388 -18.98 17.70 -54.30
CA LEU A 388 -19.33 17.10 -55.60
C LEU A 388 -20.85 17.06 -55.80
N SER A 389 -21.46 18.21 -56.10
CA SER A 389 -22.77 18.33 -56.77
C SER A 389 -22.88 19.64 -57.53
#